data_AF-A0A7C4ZTS9-F1
#
_entry.id   AF-A0A7C4ZTS9-F1
#
_cell.length_a   1.000
_cell.length_b   1.000
_cell.length_c   1.000
_cell.angle_alpha   90.00
_cell.angle_beta   90.00
_cell.angle_gamma   90.00
#
_symmetry.space_group_name_H-M   'P 1'
#
loop_
_entity.id
_entity.type
_entity.pdbx_description
1 polymer ?
#
loop_
_entity_poly.entity_id
_entity_poly.type
_entity_poly.pdbx_seq_one_letter_code
_entity_poly.pdbx_strand_id
1 'polypeptide(L)'
;MSRVRFIFSTDFHGSETVWRKFLNAAKIFKLDALVLSGDMTGKVIVPIIRKSDGKYDATLMGNHYVLTEEEIPEFSKKCRMVSYIPYVTTPEEAEIYESNKEEREKLFEKLQVEIVKLWLELIPERVPKNCKVIISPGNDDKFAIDEVIKSCPWVTFGEEEVVELDEEHEIACCGWVNKTPFNSPRECSEEELYQKLETTISHISRMETAIFAFHCPPYGGVIDVAPKLDENLRPVIMGGTPITIPVGS
;
A
#
# COMPACT_ATOMS: atom_id res chain seq x y z
N MET A 1 -19.48 -13.94 -24.50
CA MET A 1 -18.26 -14.12 -23.69
C MET A 1 -17.36 -12.96 -23.98
N SER A 2 -17.58 -11.89 -23.22
CA SER A 2 -16.61 -10.82 -23.06
C SER A 2 -15.29 -11.40 -22.58
N ARG A 3 -14.21 -10.64 -22.77
CA ARG A 3 -12.89 -11.04 -22.31
C ARG A 3 -12.25 -9.83 -21.66
N VAL A 4 -11.99 -9.94 -20.36
CA VAL A 4 -11.19 -8.98 -19.61
C VAL A 4 -9.75 -9.47 -19.49
N ARG A 5 -8.80 -8.54 -19.61
CA ARG A 5 -7.38 -8.72 -19.27
C ARG A 5 -7.00 -7.70 -18.22
N PHE A 6 -6.67 -8.15 -17.03
CA PHE A 6 -6.23 -7.30 -15.94
C PHE A 6 -4.97 -7.83 -15.29
N ILE A 7 -4.27 -6.96 -14.57
CA ILE A 7 -3.23 -7.37 -13.61
C ILE A 7 -3.73 -7.01 -12.23
N PHE A 8 -3.68 -8.00 -11.34
CA PHE A 8 -3.84 -7.84 -9.91
C PHE A 8 -2.48 -7.76 -9.24
N SER A 9 -2.34 -6.88 -8.25
CA SER A 9 -1.18 -6.83 -7.37
C SER A 9 -1.56 -6.31 -5.99
N THR A 10 -0.76 -6.65 -4.98
CA THR A 10 -0.91 -6.24 -3.57
C THR A 10 0.48 -5.92 -2.97
N ASP A 11 0.51 -5.34 -1.77
CA ASP A 11 1.69 -5.22 -0.89
C ASP A 11 2.87 -4.45 -1.52
N PHE A 12 2.59 -3.28 -2.10
CA PHE A 12 3.64 -2.45 -2.69
C PHE A 12 4.56 -1.85 -1.63
N HIS A 13 4.05 -1.65 -0.41
CA HIS A 13 4.79 -1.12 0.74
C HIS A 13 5.69 0.08 0.39
N GLY A 14 5.17 1.04 -0.38
CA GLY A 14 5.87 2.26 -0.78
C GLY A 14 6.81 2.13 -1.97
N SER A 15 6.86 0.97 -2.65
CA SER A 15 7.76 0.76 -3.79
C SER A 15 7.29 1.51 -5.05
N GLU A 16 7.79 2.73 -5.24
CA GLU A 16 7.49 3.50 -6.45
C GLU A 16 8.04 2.80 -7.71
N THR A 17 9.07 1.97 -7.57
CA THR A 17 9.62 1.14 -8.65
C THR A 17 8.57 0.16 -9.16
N VAL A 18 7.87 -0.54 -8.25
CA VAL A 18 6.81 -1.49 -8.59
C VAL A 18 5.60 -0.74 -9.13
N TRP A 19 5.19 0.37 -8.49
CA TRP A 19 4.10 1.22 -8.97
C TRP A 19 4.28 1.66 -10.44
N ARG A 20 5.46 2.17 -10.80
CA ARG A 20 5.76 2.58 -12.19
C ARG A 20 5.70 1.41 -13.17
N LYS A 21 6.19 0.24 -12.78
CA LYS A 21 6.11 -0.98 -13.62
C LYS A 21 4.67 -1.43 -13.80
N PHE A 22 3.89 -1.42 -12.74
CA PHE A 22 2.47 -1.76 -12.73
C PHE A 22 1.67 -0.86 -13.68
N LEU A 23 1.87 0.47 -13.60
CA LEU A 23 1.22 1.40 -14.55
C LEU A 23 1.63 1.16 -16.01
N ASN A 24 2.93 0.92 -16.26
CA ASN A 24 3.41 0.65 -17.63
C ASN A 24 2.88 -0.68 -18.19
N ALA A 25 2.53 -1.63 -17.31
CA ALA A 25 1.98 -2.93 -17.69
C ALA A 25 0.67 -2.80 -18.48
N ALA A 26 -0.14 -1.76 -18.20
CA ALA A 26 -1.37 -1.48 -18.95
C ALA A 26 -1.15 -1.38 -20.46
N LYS A 27 -0.11 -0.66 -20.90
CA LYS A 27 0.24 -0.51 -22.32
C LYS A 27 0.88 -1.78 -22.87
N ILE A 28 1.87 -2.33 -22.17
CA ILE A 28 2.67 -3.47 -22.62
C ILE A 28 1.78 -4.69 -22.84
N PHE A 29 0.92 -4.98 -21.86
CA PHE A 29 0.03 -6.12 -21.89
C PHE A 29 -1.38 -5.75 -22.32
N LYS A 30 -1.61 -4.59 -22.96
CA LYS A 30 -2.93 -4.08 -23.43
C LYS A 30 -4.08 -4.49 -22.50
N LEU A 31 -3.98 -4.05 -21.25
CA LEU A 31 -4.92 -4.40 -20.19
C LEU A 31 -6.17 -3.53 -20.30
N ASP A 32 -7.28 -4.11 -19.85
CA ASP A 32 -8.56 -3.44 -19.65
C ASP A 32 -8.67 -2.89 -18.22
N ALA A 33 -7.94 -3.48 -17.27
CA ALA A 33 -7.87 -2.97 -15.90
C ALA A 33 -6.51 -3.23 -15.22
N LEU A 34 -6.16 -2.36 -14.29
CA LEU A 34 -5.15 -2.53 -13.26
C LEU A 34 -5.86 -2.56 -11.91
N VAL A 35 -5.59 -3.59 -11.10
CA VAL A 35 -6.17 -3.75 -9.75
C VAL A 35 -5.03 -3.79 -8.73
N LEU A 36 -4.96 -2.76 -7.88
CA LEU A 36 -4.10 -2.75 -6.69
C LEU A 36 -5.01 -2.91 -5.47
N SER A 37 -4.90 -4.02 -4.77
CA SER A 37 -5.64 -4.25 -3.53
C SER A 37 -4.65 -4.61 -2.45
N GLY A 38 -4.45 -3.74 -1.47
CA GLY A 38 -3.61 -4.04 -0.31
C GLY A 38 -2.34 -3.21 -0.18
N ASP A 39 -2.03 -2.89 1.07
CA ASP A 39 -0.79 -2.34 1.65
C ASP A 39 0.15 -1.61 0.69
N MET A 40 -0.22 -0.41 0.26
CA MET A 40 0.55 0.35 -0.72
C MET A 40 1.57 1.32 -0.11
N THR A 41 1.40 1.72 1.15
CA THR A 41 2.19 2.78 1.76
C THR A 41 3.53 2.33 2.35
N GLY A 42 4.53 3.21 2.31
CA GLY A 42 5.86 2.93 2.85
C GLY A 42 5.88 2.88 4.38
N LYS A 43 6.88 2.17 4.93
CA LYS A 43 7.03 1.89 6.39
C LYS A 43 8.21 2.61 7.06
N VAL A 44 9.05 3.32 6.30
CA VAL A 44 10.31 3.91 6.80
C VAL A 44 10.46 5.35 6.31
N ILE A 45 10.65 6.30 7.24
CA ILE A 45 11.07 7.67 6.92
C ILE A 45 12.59 7.74 6.84
N VAL A 46 13.11 8.40 5.81
CA VAL A 46 14.51 8.82 5.72
C VAL A 46 14.58 10.33 5.96
N PRO A 47 15.06 10.77 7.14
CA PRO A 47 15.25 12.19 7.40
C PRO A 47 16.41 12.73 6.56
N ILE A 48 16.22 13.92 6.01
CA ILE A 48 17.21 14.73 5.29
C ILE A 48 17.39 16.00 6.13
N ILE A 49 18.38 15.97 7.02
CA ILE A 49 18.53 16.92 8.13
C ILE A 49 19.37 18.12 7.69
N ARG A 50 18.79 19.31 7.73
CA ARG A 50 19.49 20.56 7.42
C ARG A 50 20.59 20.85 8.46
N LYS A 51 21.76 21.24 7.97
CA LYS A 51 22.94 21.63 8.76
C LYS A 51 23.13 23.14 8.78
N SER A 52 23.91 23.62 9.75
CA SER A 52 24.20 25.04 9.93
C SER A 52 25.01 25.66 8.79
N ASP A 53 25.74 24.85 8.02
CA ASP A 53 26.50 25.27 6.83
C ASP A 53 25.65 25.33 5.55
N GLY A 54 24.33 25.09 5.66
CA GLY A 54 23.39 25.10 4.54
C GLY A 54 23.30 23.78 3.77
N LYS A 55 24.06 22.74 4.15
CA LYS A 55 23.98 21.39 3.57
C LYS A 55 22.95 20.53 4.31
N TYR A 56 22.77 19.30 3.86
CA TYR A 56 21.84 18.34 4.44
C TYR A 56 22.50 16.98 4.65
N ASP A 57 22.39 16.42 5.84
CA ASP A 57 22.84 15.06 6.14
C ASP A 57 21.68 14.07 5.98
N ALA A 58 21.93 12.94 5.32
CA ALA A 58 20.96 11.84 5.22
C ALA A 58 21.68 10.49 5.23
N THR A 59 21.01 9.47 5.77
CA THR A 59 21.50 8.08 5.72
C THR A 59 20.51 7.21 4.97
N LEU A 60 20.98 6.55 3.92
CA LEU A 60 20.17 5.62 3.14
C LEU A 60 20.89 4.27 3.08
N MET A 61 20.25 3.24 3.64
CA MET A 61 20.76 1.86 3.68
C MET A 61 22.21 1.78 4.21
N GLY A 62 22.48 2.49 5.31
CA GLY A 62 23.80 2.53 5.96
C GLY A 62 24.84 3.44 5.30
N ASN A 63 24.54 4.02 4.13
CA ASN A 63 25.42 4.98 3.48
C ASN A 63 25.08 6.41 3.90
N HIS A 64 26.09 7.16 4.34
CA HIS A 64 25.95 8.56 4.70
C HIS A 64 26.10 9.46 3.46
N TYR A 65 25.24 10.47 3.34
CA TYR A 65 25.22 11.45 2.27
C TYR A 65 25.26 12.86 2.86
N VAL A 66 26.05 13.73 2.25
CA VAL A 66 26.02 15.18 2.48
C VAL A 66 25.53 15.82 1.19
N LEU A 67 24.34 16.41 1.23
CA LEU A 67 23.62 16.91 0.07
C LEU A 67 23.58 18.44 0.07
N THR A 68 23.55 19.01 -1.12
CA THR A 68 23.08 20.37 -1.37
C THR A 68 21.57 20.39 -1.60
N GLU A 69 20.94 21.56 -1.53
CA GLU A 69 19.50 21.70 -1.77
C GLU A 69 19.09 21.18 -3.17
N GLU A 70 19.93 21.40 -4.18
CA GLU A 70 19.72 20.94 -5.56
C GLU A 70 19.74 19.42 -5.72
N GLU A 71 20.41 18.69 -4.82
CA GLU A 71 20.52 17.22 -4.84
C GLU A 71 19.35 16.51 -4.12
N ILE A 72 18.57 17.24 -3.32
CA ILE A 72 17.44 16.69 -2.55
C ILE A 72 16.41 15.97 -3.43
N PRO A 73 15.98 16.49 -4.60
CA PRO A 73 14.98 15.83 -5.42
C PRO A 73 15.41 14.45 -5.93
N GLU A 74 16.66 14.32 -6.38
CA GLU A 74 17.18 13.03 -6.89
C GLU A 74 17.44 12.06 -5.72
N PHE A 75 17.92 12.54 -4.58
CA PHE A 75 18.04 11.72 -3.38
C PHE A 75 16.67 11.23 -2.88
N SER A 76 15.66 12.12 -2.87
CA SER A 76 14.29 11.79 -2.48
C SER A 76 13.69 10.72 -3.39
N LYS A 77 13.91 10.83 -4.70
CA LYS A 77 13.55 9.79 -5.65
C LYS A 77 14.27 8.47 -5.35
N LYS A 78 15.58 8.50 -5.04
CA LYS A 78 16.33 7.30 -4.65
C LYS A 78 15.73 6.61 -3.43
N CYS A 79 15.31 7.35 -2.40
CA CYS A 79 14.60 6.81 -1.24
C CYS A 79 13.31 6.10 -1.65
N ARG A 80 12.46 6.76 -2.46
CA ARG A 80 11.19 6.17 -2.92
C ARG A 80 11.36 4.93 -3.79
N MET A 81 12.44 4.85 -4.57
CA MET A 81 12.77 3.67 -5.37
C MET A 81 13.08 2.43 -4.53
N VAL A 82 13.49 2.62 -3.26
CA VAL A 82 13.72 1.55 -2.28
C VAL A 82 12.65 1.53 -1.17
N SER A 83 11.45 2.01 -1.47
CA SER A 83 10.27 1.96 -0.59
C SER A 83 10.30 2.89 0.63
N TYR A 84 11.23 3.84 0.68
CA TYR A 84 11.37 4.76 1.81
C TYR A 84 10.78 6.14 1.52
N ILE A 85 10.33 6.81 2.58
CA ILE A 85 9.67 8.11 2.54
C ILE A 85 10.70 9.20 2.89
N PRO A 86 11.20 9.97 1.92
CA PRO A 86 12.14 11.06 2.21
C PRO A 86 11.42 12.21 2.93
N TYR A 87 12.07 12.82 3.91
CA TYR A 87 11.53 13.98 4.64
C TYR A 87 12.64 14.98 4.98
N VAL A 88 12.53 16.19 4.43
CA VAL A 88 13.46 17.28 4.77
C VAL A 88 13.05 17.89 6.10
N THR A 89 13.99 17.98 7.03
CA THR A 89 13.73 18.42 8.41
C THR A 89 14.94 19.11 9.02
N THR A 90 14.78 19.59 10.25
CA THR A 90 15.83 20.19 11.07
C THR A 90 16.24 19.25 12.22
N PRO A 91 17.42 19.44 12.83
CA PRO A 91 17.81 18.67 14.01
C PRO A 91 16.78 18.74 15.15
N GLU A 92 16.20 19.92 15.37
CA GLU A 92 15.24 20.18 16.43
C GLU A 92 13.92 19.44 16.19
N GLU A 93 13.40 19.47 14.96
CA GLU A 93 12.20 18.69 14.59
C GLU A 93 12.45 17.19 14.65
N ALA A 94 13.62 16.73 14.20
CA ALA A 94 13.99 15.31 14.27
C ALA A 94 14.00 14.80 15.71
N GLU A 95 14.52 15.58 16.67
CA GLU A 95 14.50 15.24 18.09
C GLU A 95 13.07 15.19 18.66
N ILE A 96 12.18 16.08 18.21
CA ILE A 96 10.74 16.03 18.57
C ILE A 96 10.12 14.72 18.08
N TYR A 97 10.34 14.33 16.82
CA TYR A 97 9.77 13.09 16.27
C TYR A 97 10.40 11.82 16.87
N GLU A 98 11.65 11.88 17.32
CA GLU A 98 12.28 10.76 18.02
C GLU A 98 11.66 10.56 19.41
N SER A 99 11.47 11.65 20.15
CA SER A 99 10.96 11.64 21.53
C SER A 99 9.43 11.56 21.65
N ASN A 100 8.68 11.94 20.62
CA ASN A 100 7.22 11.95 20.62
C ASN A 100 6.61 11.02 19.55
N LYS A 101 6.11 9.88 20.01
CA LYS A 101 5.46 8.87 19.16
C LYS A 101 4.23 9.42 18.43
N GLU A 102 3.42 10.25 19.07
CA GLU A 102 2.18 10.78 18.47
C GLU A 102 2.49 11.76 17.33
N GLU A 103 3.45 12.66 17.53
CA GLU A 103 3.87 13.61 16.49
C GLU A 103 4.54 12.89 15.31
N ARG A 104 5.33 11.85 15.60
CA ARG A 104 5.90 10.99 14.56
C ARG A 104 4.82 10.27 13.76
N GLU A 105 3.77 9.79 14.40
CA GLU A 105 2.65 9.11 13.75
C GLU A 105 1.87 10.05 12.81
N LYS A 106 1.61 11.29 13.26
CA LYS A 106 1.01 12.35 12.44
C LYS A 106 1.87 12.71 11.24
N LEU A 107 3.19 12.85 11.43
CA LEU A 107 4.12 13.06 10.32
C LEU A 107 4.05 11.90 9.33
N PHE A 108 4.07 10.66 9.83
CA PHE A 108 4.03 9.47 8.99
C PHE A 108 2.78 9.44 8.11
N GLU A 109 1.62 9.73 8.70
CA GLU A 109 0.35 9.84 7.96
C GLU A 109 0.40 10.90 6.87
N LYS A 110 0.86 12.12 7.23
CA LYS A 110 1.00 13.21 6.27
C LYS A 110 1.88 12.82 5.08
N LEU A 111 3.03 12.22 5.34
CA LEU A 111 3.96 11.84 4.27
C LEU A 111 3.42 10.69 3.41
N GLN A 112 2.73 9.70 4.00
CA GLN A 112 2.06 8.64 3.22
C GLN A 112 1.01 9.22 2.27
N VAL A 113 0.21 10.18 2.75
CA VAL A 113 -0.77 10.92 1.94
C VAL A 113 -0.08 11.65 0.77
N GLU A 114 1.05 12.30 1.02
CA GLU A 114 1.84 13.00 -0.03
C GLU A 114 2.41 12.02 -1.07
N ILE A 115 2.90 10.86 -0.64
CA ILE A 115 3.41 9.82 -1.55
C ILE A 115 2.28 9.25 -2.42
N VAL A 116 1.11 8.96 -1.86
CA VAL A 116 -0.04 8.49 -2.63
C VAL A 116 -0.47 9.54 -3.65
N LYS A 117 -0.54 10.83 -3.28
CA LYS A 117 -0.82 11.92 -4.24
C LYS A 117 0.16 11.90 -5.41
N LEU A 118 1.47 11.83 -5.13
CA LEU A 118 2.50 11.76 -6.16
C LEU A 118 2.33 10.52 -7.07
N TRP A 119 1.93 9.38 -6.51
CA TRP A 119 1.71 8.17 -7.29
C TRP A 119 0.52 8.30 -8.25
N LEU A 120 -0.58 8.89 -7.80
CA LEU A 120 -1.78 9.10 -8.60
C LEU A 120 -1.53 10.08 -9.77
N GLU A 121 -0.64 11.07 -9.59
CA GLU A 121 -0.22 11.99 -10.66
C GLU A 121 0.48 11.28 -11.84
N LEU A 122 1.04 10.09 -11.63
CA LEU A 122 1.72 9.31 -12.68
C LEU A 122 0.76 8.53 -13.58
N ILE A 123 -0.52 8.38 -13.18
CA ILE A 123 -1.50 7.56 -13.91
C ILE A 123 -1.79 8.12 -15.32
N PRO A 124 -2.13 9.41 -15.50
CA PRO A 124 -2.63 9.93 -16.79
C PRO A 124 -1.64 9.80 -17.94
N GLU A 125 -0.33 9.92 -17.65
CA GLU A 125 0.73 9.77 -18.64
C GLU A 125 1.04 8.29 -18.97
N ARG A 126 0.74 7.36 -18.05
CA ARG A 126 1.16 5.96 -18.15
C ARG A 126 0.05 5.01 -18.57
N VAL A 127 -1.17 5.24 -18.12
CA VAL A 127 -2.29 4.33 -18.33
C VAL A 127 -3.17 4.82 -19.49
N PRO A 128 -3.52 3.95 -20.47
CA PRO A 128 -4.47 4.30 -21.51
C PRO A 128 -5.83 4.67 -20.93
N LYS A 129 -6.53 5.64 -21.52
CA LYS A 129 -7.85 6.10 -21.04
C LYS A 129 -8.93 5.01 -20.96
N ASN A 130 -8.78 3.94 -21.73
CA ASN A 130 -9.70 2.80 -21.76
C ASN A 130 -9.33 1.69 -20.77
N CYS A 131 -8.20 1.80 -20.06
CA CYS A 131 -7.81 0.87 -19.01
C CYS A 131 -8.25 1.44 -17.65
N LYS A 132 -9.07 0.70 -16.92
CA LYS A 132 -9.50 1.05 -15.56
C LYS A 132 -8.32 0.95 -14.60
N VAL A 133 -8.29 1.79 -13.56
CA VAL A 133 -7.37 1.66 -12.42
C VAL A 133 -8.23 1.57 -11.18
N ILE A 134 -8.16 0.43 -10.50
CA ILE A 134 -8.95 0.12 -9.31
C ILE A 134 -7.98 0.01 -8.14
N ILE A 135 -8.25 0.74 -7.07
CA ILE A 135 -7.41 0.76 -5.88
C ILE A 135 -8.25 0.52 -4.64
N SER A 136 -7.91 -0.51 -3.88
CA SER A 136 -8.35 -0.73 -2.50
C SER A 136 -7.11 -0.73 -1.57
N PRO A 137 -7.19 -0.04 -0.42
CA PRO A 137 -6.12 -0.08 0.58
C PRO A 137 -6.05 -1.47 1.25
N GLY A 138 -4.98 -1.72 2.00
CA GLY A 138 -4.91 -2.87 2.91
C GLY A 138 -5.02 -2.49 4.38
N ASN A 139 -4.71 -3.46 5.24
CA ASN A 139 -4.80 -3.29 6.68
C ASN A 139 -3.80 -2.29 7.23
N ASP A 140 -2.59 -2.18 6.63
CA ASP A 140 -1.51 -1.30 7.09
C ASP A 140 -1.67 0.15 6.61
N ASP A 141 -2.44 0.37 5.55
CA ASP A 141 -2.65 1.71 5.00
C ASP A 141 -3.48 2.56 5.98
N LYS A 142 -3.25 3.87 6.04
CA LYS A 142 -4.05 4.75 6.92
C LYS A 142 -5.34 5.22 6.24
N PHE A 143 -6.40 5.46 7.01
CA PHE A 143 -7.65 6.04 6.48
C PHE A 143 -7.46 7.39 5.77
N ALA A 144 -6.43 8.15 6.15
CA ALA A 144 -6.14 9.45 5.55
C ALA A 144 -5.83 9.40 4.04
N ILE A 145 -5.44 8.24 3.49
CA ILE A 145 -5.19 8.11 2.05
C ILE A 145 -6.48 7.95 1.24
N ASP A 146 -7.59 7.54 1.87
CA ASP A 146 -8.83 7.19 1.17
C ASP A 146 -9.39 8.38 0.40
N GLU A 147 -9.44 9.56 1.03
CA GLU A 147 -9.95 10.78 0.39
C GLU A 147 -9.06 11.24 -0.79
N VAL A 148 -7.75 10.97 -0.72
CA VAL A 148 -6.85 11.22 -1.84
C VAL A 148 -7.14 10.30 -3.02
N ILE A 149 -7.38 9.01 -2.76
CA ILE A 149 -7.67 8.04 -3.80
C ILE A 149 -9.05 8.33 -4.42
N LYS A 150 -10.07 8.56 -3.60
CA LYS A 150 -11.44 8.89 -4.05
C LYS A 150 -11.52 10.17 -4.88
N SER A 151 -10.68 11.17 -4.58
CA SER A 151 -10.65 12.43 -5.33
C SER A 151 -9.92 12.34 -6.68
N CYS A 152 -9.23 11.22 -6.97
CA CYS A 152 -8.54 11.04 -8.23
C CYS A 152 -9.49 10.59 -9.35
N PRO A 153 -9.67 11.38 -10.42
CA PRO A 153 -10.63 11.04 -11.49
C PRO A 153 -10.17 9.87 -12.38
N TRP A 154 -8.95 9.38 -12.20
CA TRP A 154 -8.38 8.27 -12.95
C TRP A 154 -8.50 6.93 -12.22
N VAL A 155 -9.01 6.94 -10.98
CA VAL A 155 -9.09 5.77 -10.13
C VAL A 155 -10.51 5.50 -9.69
N THR A 156 -10.89 4.24 -9.68
CA THR A 156 -12.05 3.74 -8.95
C THR A 156 -11.58 3.26 -7.58
N PHE A 157 -12.06 3.90 -6.52
CA PHE A 157 -11.83 3.45 -5.15
C PHE A 157 -12.66 2.18 -4.90
N GLY A 158 -12.00 1.06 -4.65
CA GLY A 158 -12.62 -0.26 -4.60
C GLY A 158 -12.99 -0.76 -3.20
N GLU A 159 -12.59 -0.06 -2.13
CA GLU A 159 -12.78 -0.56 -0.75
C GLU A 159 -14.25 -0.81 -0.42
N GLU A 160 -14.58 -2.06 -0.05
CA GLU A 160 -15.94 -2.53 0.24
C GLU A 160 -16.94 -2.40 -0.94
N GLU A 161 -16.44 -2.30 -2.18
CA GLU A 161 -17.23 -2.09 -3.40
C GLU A 161 -17.12 -3.24 -4.41
N VAL A 162 -18.10 -3.32 -5.31
CA VAL A 162 -18.08 -4.18 -6.51
C VAL A 162 -17.91 -3.31 -7.75
N VAL A 163 -16.83 -3.54 -8.50
CA VAL A 163 -16.50 -2.75 -9.69
C VAL A 163 -16.64 -3.60 -10.94
N GLU A 164 -17.43 -3.13 -11.90
CA GLU A 164 -17.52 -3.78 -13.20
C GLU A 164 -16.16 -3.72 -13.91
N LEU A 165 -15.68 -4.86 -14.42
CA LEU A 165 -14.52 -4.91 -15.30
C LEU A 165 -14.95 -4.82 -16.77
N ASP A 166 -15.96 -5.59 -17.16
CA ASP A 166 -16.62 -5.55 -18.46
C ASP A 166 -18.12 -5.92 -18.36
N GLU A 167 -18.76 -6.26 -19.48
CA GLU A 167 -20.19 -6.63 -19.54
C GLU A 167 -20.55 -7.97 -18.86
N GLU A 168 -19.58 -8.81 -18.50
CA GLU A 168 -19.81 -10.12 -17.85
C GLU A 168 -19.02 -10.29 -16.55
N HIS A 169 -17.93 -9.55 -16.33
CA HIS A 169 -17.05 -9.70 -15.17
C HIS A 169 -17.11 -8.49 -14.23
N GLU A 170 -17.10 -8.76 -12.93
CA GLU A 170 -17.03 -7.76 -11.86
C GLU A 170 -16.02 -8.20 -10.79
N ILE A 171 -15.46 -7.23 -10.06
CA ILE A 171 -14.48 -7.47 -9.01
C ILE A 171 -14.94 -6.85 -7.69
N ALA A 172 -15.10 -7.69 -6.66
CA ALA A 172 -15.37 -7.28 -5.30
C ALA A 172 -14.04 -7.05 -4.56
N CYS A 173 -13.87 -5.89 -3.92
CA CYS A 173 -12.64 -5.59 -3.17
C CYS A 173 -12.94 -5.31 -1.69
N CYS A 174 -12.04 -5.74 -0.80
CA CYS A 174 -12.14 -5.49 0.64
C CYS A 174 -10.75 -5.53 1.27
N GLY A 175 -10.34 -4.41 1.88
CA GLY A 175 -9.04 -4.21 2.52
C GLY A 175 -9.01 -4.56 3.99
N TRP A 176 -10.17 -4.79 4.60
CA TRP A 176 -10.27 -5.19 6.00
C TRP A 176 -9.74 -6.60 6.26
N VAL A 177 -9.14 -6.77 7.42
CA VAL A 177 -8.66 -8.07 7.92
C VAL A 177 -9.14 -8.30 9.36
N ASN A 178 -9.06 -9.55 9.78
CA ASN A 178 -9.17 -9.93 11.18
C ASN A 178 -7.96 -9.45 11.99
N LYS A 179 -8.05 -9.47 13.33
CA LYS A 179 -7.00 -8.91 14.20
C LYS A 179 -5.61 -9.48 13.89
N THR A 180 -4.64 -8.60 13.69
CA THR A 180 -3.24 -8.96 13.45
C THR A 180 -2.38 -8.67 14.68
N PRO A 181 -1.16 -9.23 14.77
CA PRO A 181 -0.20 -8.85 15.80
C PRO A 181 0.25 -7.38 15.76
N PHE A 182 0.03 -6.68 14.64
CA PHE A 182 0.54 -5.32 14.41
C PHE A 182 -0.43 -4.22 14.84
N ASN A 183 -1.70 -4.56 15.13
CA ASN A 183 -2.74 -3.59 15.47
C ASN A 183 -2.80 -2.44 14.45
N SER A 184 -2.90 -2.84 13.19
CA SER A 184 -2.95 -1.99 12.01
C SER A 184 -4.31 -1.26 11.86
N PRO A 185 -4.38 -0.19 11.05
CA PRO A 185 -5.58 0.65 10.94
C PRO A 185 -6.88 -0.07 10.56
N ARG A 186 -6.88 -0.99 9.58
CA ARG A 186 -8.11 -1.66 9.10
C ARG A 186 -8.23 -3.10 9.59
N GLU A 187 -8.37 -3.25 10.91
CA GLU A 187 -8.62 -4.55 11.55
C GLU A 187 -9.95 -4.58 12.30
N CYS A 188 -10.71 -5.66 12.12
CA CYS A 188 -12.01 -5.86 12.75
C CYS A 188 -12.11 -7.26 13.39
N SER A 189 -13.23 -7.56 14.07
CA SER A 189 -13.51 -8.92 14.53
C SER A 189 -13.85 -9.84 13.35
N GLU A 190 -13.80 -11.16 13.55
CA GLU A 190 -14.23 -12.13 12.51
C GLU A 190 -15.69 -11.89 12.09
N GLU A 191 -16.57 -11.61 13.05
CA GLU A 191 -17.98 -11.32 12.78
C GLU A 191 -18.17 -10.02 11.98
N GLU A 192 -17.38 -8.98 12.27
CA GLU A 192 -17.39 -7.73 11.52
C GLU A 192 -16.85 -7.94 10.10
N LEU A 193 -15.75 -8.70 9.95
CA LEU A 193 -15.18 -9.04 8.65
C LEU A 193 -16.18 -9.82 7.80
N TYR A 194 -16.82 -10.84 8.38
CA TYR A 194 -17.88 -11.61 7.72
C TYR A 194 -19.01 -10.69 7.23
N GLN A 195 -19.48 -9.76 8.07
CA GLN A 195 -20.54 -8.83 7.69
C GLN A 195 -20.12 -7.90 6.55
N LYS A 196 -18.88 -7.40 6.57
CA LYS A 196 -18.33 -6.56 5.50
C LYS A 196 -18.28 -7.31 4.18
N LEU A 197 -17.72 -8.53 4.20
CA LEU A 197 -17.63 -9.38 3.02
C LEU A 197 -19.02 -9.73 2.47
N GLU A 198 -19.95 -10.20 3.31
CA GLU A 198 -21.32 -10.50 2.88
C GLU A 198 -22.03 -9.28 2.27
N THR A 199 -21.84 -8.09 2.87
CA THR A 199 -22.42 -6.84 2.36
C THR A 199 -21.87 -6.52 0.97
N THR A 200 -20.55 -6.53 0.79
CA THR A 200 -19.93 -6.29 -0.52
C THR A 200 -20.35 -7.33 -1.55
N ILE A 201 -20.34 -8.62 -1.19
CA ILE A 201 -20.71 -9.73 -2.06
C ILE A 201 -22.18 -9.66 -2.48
N SER A 202 -23.07 -9.12 -1.64
CA SER A 202 -24.50 -8.98 -1.97
C SER A 202 -24.78 -8.04 -3.16
N HIS A 203 -23.81 -7.21 -3.54
CA HIS A 203 -23.89 -6.32 -4.70
C HIS A 203 -23.44 -6.98 -6.02
N ILE A 204 -22.90 -8.20 -5.97
CA ILE A 204 -22.46 -8.97 -7.14
C ILE A 204 -23.70 -9.42 -7.94
N SER A 205 -23.73 -9.08 -9.23
CA SER A 205 -24.83 -9.43 -10.13
C SER A 205 -24.59 -10.73 -10.91
N ARG A 206 -23.34 -11.15 -11.08
CA ARG A 206 -22.87 -12.24 -11.94
C ARG A 206 -21.86 -13.11 -11.18
N MET A 207 -22.37 -13.83 -10.18
CA MET A 207 -21.55 -14.62 -9.25
C MET A 207 -20.65 -15.65 -9.96
N GLU A 208 -21.11 -16.22 -11.07
CA GLU A 208 -20.38 -17.26 -11.82
C GLU A 208 -19.06 -16.75 -12.45
N THR A 209 -18.95 -15.43 -12.65
CA THR A 209 -17.80 -14.76 -13.28
C THR A 209 -17.18 -13.69 -12.37
N ALA A 210 -17.61 -13.62 -11.11
CA ALA A 210 -17.12 -12.67 -10.14
C ALA A 210 -15.67 -12.97 -9.73
N ILE A 211 -14.92 -11.90 -9.49
CA ILE A 211 -13.54 -11.93 -8.99
C ILE A 211 -13.53 -11.35 -7.58
N PHE A 212 -12.81 -11.98 -6.66
CA PHE A 212 -12.68 -11.52 -5.28
C PHE A 212 -11.24 -11.06 -5.04
N ALA A 213 -11.07 -9.77 -4.78
CA ALA A 213 -9.81 -9.12 -4.42
C ALA A 213 -9.87 -8.69 -2.95
N PHE A 214 -9.84 -9.69 -2.07
CA PHE A 214 -9.83 -9.47 -0.62
C PHE A 214 -8.41 -9.49 -0.09
N HIS A 215 -8.10 -8.54 0.79
CA HIS A 215 -6.78 -8.42 1.40
C HIS A 215 -6.53 -9.52 2.44
N CYS A 216 -7.57 -9.88 3.20
CA CYS A 216 -7.49 -11.04 4.09
C CYS A 216 -7.49 -12.33 3.26
N PRO A 217 -6.44 -13.17 3.35
CA PRO A 217 -6.41 -14.44 2.64
C PRO A 217 -7.34 -15.46 3.31
N PRO A 218 -7.81 -16.49 2.58
CA PRO A 218 -8.66 -17.53 3.16
C PRO A 218 -7.88 -18.38 4.17
N TYR A 219 -8.49 -18.65 5.33
CA TYR A 219 -7.89 -19.48 6.38
C TYR A 219 -7.59 -20.91 5.91
N GLY A 220 -6.38 -21.39 6.21
CA GLY A 220 -5.94 -22.74 5.85
C GLY A 220 -5.71 -22.90 4.34
N GLY A 221 -5.56 -21.78 3.63
CA GLY A 221 -5.13 -21.75 2.24
C GLY A 221 -3.64 -22.07 2.08
N VAL A 222 -3.14 -21.83 0.87
CA VAL A 222 -1.69 -21.86 0.59
C VAL A 222 -1.07 -20.47 0.58
N ILE A 223 -1.91 -19.43 0.65
CA ILE A 223 -1.53 -18.02 0.56
C ILE A 223 -1.65 -17.27 1.89
N ASP A 224 -2.04 -17.95 2.98
CA ASP A 224 -2.18 -17.41 4.34
C ASP A 224 -1.06 -17.89 5.28
N VAL A 225 0.01 -18.47 4.74
CA VAL A 225 1.10 -19.03 5.54
C VAL A 225 2.10 -17.93 5.89
N ALA A 226 2.18 -17.57 7.17
CA ALA A 226 3.12 -16.56 7.67
C ALA A 226 3.92 -17.06 8.90
N PRO A 227 5.10 -16.48 9.19
CA PRO A 227 5.83 -16.77 10.42
C PRO A 227 5.00 -16.46 11.66
N LYS A 228 4.94 -17.39 12.61
CA LYS A 228 4.40 -17.14 13.95
C LYS A 228 5.31 -16.14 14.66
N LEU A 229 4.71 -15.09 15.23
CA LEU A 229 5.43 -14.06 15.97
C LEU A 229 5.30 -14.27 17.49
N ASP A 230 6.33 -13.85 18.24
CA ASP A 230 6.29 -13.70 19.70
C ASP A 230 5.68 -12.35 20.11
N GLU A 231 5.58 -12.11 21.42
CA GLU A 231 5.06 -10.86 22.00
C GLU A 231 5.88 -9.60 21.62
N ASN A 232 7.10 -9.77 21.09
CA ASN A 232 7.98 -8.71 20.63
C ASN A 232 8.04 -8.63 19.10
N LEU A 233 7.07 -9.25 18.40
CA LEU A 233 6.96 -9.29 16.93
C LEU A 233 8.14 -9.98 16.24
N ARG A 234 8.85 -10.88 16.93
CA ARG A 234 9.95 -11.66 16.36
C ARG A 234 9.48 -13.04 15.89
N PRO A 235 9.94 -13.55 14.74
CA PRO A 235 9.62 -14.91 14.31
C PRO A 235 10.03 -15.96 15.36
N VAL A 236 9.12 -16.86 15.69
CA VAL A 236 9.37 -17.99 16.59
C VAL A 236 10.16 -19.05 15.83
N ILE A 237 11.37 -19.38 16.30
CA ILE A 237 12.28 -20.34 15.67
C ILE A 237 12.23 -21.69 16.41
N MET A 238 12.08 -22.78 15.67
CA MET A 238 12.19 -24.15 16.19
C MET A 238 12.99 -25.02 15.21
N GLY A 239 14.00 -25.72 15.71
CA GLY A 239 14.88 -26.53 14.86
C GLY A 239 15.70 -25.72 13.84
N GLY A 240 15.90 -24.41 14.07
CA GLY A 240 16.64 -23.53 13.16
C GLY A 240 15.78 -22.90 12.04
N THR A 241 14.48 -23.20 11.99
CA THR A 241 13.56 -22.64 10.99
C THR A 241 12.42 -21.86 11.66
N PRO A 242 11.91 -20.78 11.05
CA PRO A 242 10.69 -20.12 11.52
C PRO A 242 9.50 -21.09 11.51
N ILE A 243 8.74 -21.12 12.61
CA ILE A 243 7.45 -21.79 12.64
C ILE A 243 6.46 -20.94 11.83
N THR A 244 5.71 -21.57 10.93
CA THR A 244 4.65 -20.91 10.17
C THR A 244 3.27 -21.33 10.65
N ILE A 245 2.30 -20.42 10.57
CA ILE A 245 0.89 -20.64 10.92
C ILE A 245 -0.02 -20.02 9.85
N PRO A 246 -1.26 -20.51 9.70
CA PRO A 246 -2.28 -19.81 8.94
C PRO A 246 -2.63 -18.48 9.63
N VAL A 247 -2.74 -17.40 8.85
CA VAL A 247 -3.11 -16.05 9.32
C VAL A 247 -4.33 -15.48 8.61
N GLY A 248 -5.02 -16.31 7.81
CA GLY A 248 -6.22 -15.92 7.08
C GLY A 248 -7.49 -15.91 7.94
N SER A 249 -8.63 -15.69 7.26
CA SER A 249 -10.00 -15.76 7.77
C SER A 249 -10.83 -16.73 6.93
#